data_AF-B8MS37-F1
#
_entry.id   AF-B8MS37-F1
#
_cell.length_a   1.000
_cell.length_b   1.000
_cell.length_c   1.000
_cell.angle_alpha   90.00
_cell.angle_beta   90.00
_cell.angle_gamma   90.00
#
_symmetry.space_group_name_H-M   'P 1'
#
loop_
_entity.id
_entity.type
_entity.pdbx_description
1 polymer ?
#
loop_
_entity_poly.entity_id
_entity_poly.type
_entity_poly.pdbx_seq_one_letter_code
_entity_poly.pdbx_strand_id
1 'polypeptide(L)'
;MGCSDQRMICLPPEYWNETERFCTRLSSALELKSNLDHLRQDGHMNDAQYYTAKRIAGSVRYSTLNWIAANRGDYSLLASTTTFDIQQTVLLENDQWQAEMVYWLYTSFAYIQRSILMYAANYNTTLMSKPTTPWEQNMCSMQLHQLSPEYRSFSFLGVALIIGIGSIIIVINWFIDSAIALIWPLARLAPEHGIWTKKFQPQRLAFEGKSRGSGGDWTIPDTRIPRTVTEEKLGYYDD
;
A
#
# COMPACT_ATOMS: atom_id res chain seq x y z
N MET A 1 -20.87 40.03 6.52
CA MET A 1 -21.70 38.99 7.17
C MET A 1 -20.78 37.81 7.41
N GLY A 2 -20.48 37.47 8.66
CA GLY A 2 -19.56 36.38 8.99
C GLY A 2 -20.32 35.15 9.44
N CYS A 3 -20.10 34.00 8.80
CA CYS A 3 -20.60 32.73 9.32
C CYS A 3 -19.76 32.33 10.54
N SER A 4 -20.41 32.05 11.67
CA SER A 4 -19.76 31.46 12.84
C SER A 4 -19.91 29.94 12.82
N ASP A 5 -18.79 29.21 12.73
CA ASP A 5 -18.76 27.75 12.90
C ASP A 5 -19.04 27.40 14.38
N GLN A 6 -20.17 26.75 14.62
CA GLN A 6 -20.58 26.31 15.95
C GLN A 6 -20.82 24.81 15.95
N ARG A 7 -20.41 24.13 17.03
CA ARG A 7 -20.41 22.68 17.12
C ARG A 7 -20.98 22.21 18.44
N MET A 8 -21.57 21.03 18.41
CA MET A 8 -22.03 20.30 19.59
C MET A 8 -21.71 18.82 19.44
N ILE A 9 -21.48 18.14 20.56
CA ILE A 9 -21.36 16.70 20.66
C ILE A 9 -22.60 16.20 21.40
N CYS A 10 -23.26 15.21 20.82
CA CYS A 10 -24.43 14.56 21.38
C CYS A 10 -24.11 13.11 21.72
N LEU A 11 -24.72 12.61 22.79
CA LEU A 11 -24.77 11.17 23.05
C LEU A 11 -25.64 10.46 22.00
N PRO A 12 -25.46 9.15 21.79
CA PRO A 12 -26.28 8.39 20.86
C PRO A 12 -27.75 8.35 21.30
N PRO A 13 -28.69 8.11 20.36
CA PRO A 13 -30.13 8.23 20.59
C PRO A 13 -30.68 7.26 21.63
N GLU A 14 -29.94 6.19 21.95
CA GLU A 14 -30.27 5.24 23.00
C GLU A 14 -30.37 5.88 24.40
N TYR A 15 -29.71 7.02 24.58
CA TYR A 15 -29.77 7.80 25.83
C TYR A 15 -30.80 8.92 25.78
N TRP A 16 -31.51 9.14 24.68
CA TRP A 16 -32.43 10.29 24.57
C TRP A 16 -33.80 9.97 25.13
N ASN A 17 -34.42 10.94 25.80
CA ASN A 17 -35.84 10.93 26.10
C ASN A 17 -36.60 11.72 25.02
N GLU A 18 -37.92 11.57 24.95
CA GLU A 18 -38.78 12.29 23.97
C GLU A 18 -38.58 13.82 24.00
N THR A 19 -38.20 14.36 25.16
CA THR A 19 -38.03 15.81 25.40
C THR A 19 -36.59 16.24 25.62
N GLU A 20 -35.68 15.31 25.94
CA GLU A 20 -34.32 15.65 26.36
C GLU A 20 -33.28 14.93 25.51
N ARG A 21 -32.47 15.75 24.83
CA ARG A 21 -31.28 15.30 24.11
C ARG A 21 -30.06 15.69 24.92
N PHE A 22 -29.26 14.70 25.29
CA PHE A 22 -28.00 14.93 26.00
C PHE A 22 -26.91 15.36 25.03
N CYS A 23 -26.83 16.68 24.80
CA CYS A 23 -25.85 17.32 23.93
C CYS A 23 -25.15 18.46 24.66
N THR A 24 -23.90 18.73 24.29
CA THR A 24 -23.20 19.93 24.75
C THR A 24 -23.90 21.16 24.20
N ARG A 25 -23.82 22.29 24.92
CA ARG A 25 -24.21 23.59 24.37
C ARG A 25 -23.50 23.85 23.04
N LEU A 26 -24.24 24.43 22.09
CA LEU A 26 -23.70 24.88 20.83
C LEU A 26 -22.65 25.97 21.08
N SER A 27 -21.37 25.68 20.79
CA SER A 27 -20.26 26.57 21.10
C SER A 27 -19.18 26.56 20.03
N SER A 28 -18.15 27.37 20.23
CA SER A 28 -16.94 27.31 19.41
C SER A 28 -16.23 25.95 19.59
N ALA A 29 -15.43 25.56 18.59
CA ALA A 29 -14.61 24.35 18.66
C ALA A 29 -13.57 24.36 19.81
N LEU A 30 -13.23 25.54 20.34
CA LEU A 30 -12.28 25.71 21.45
C LEU A 30 -12.93 25.37 22.80
N GLU A 31 -14.20 25.76 22.99
CA GLU A 31 -14.97 25.57 24.22
C GLU A 31 -15.64 24.19 24.30
N LEU A 32 -15.56 23.39 23.24
CA LEU A 32 -16.21 22.08 23.19
C LEU A 32 -15.69 21.13 24.29
N LYS A 33 -14.41 21.23 24.66
CA LYS A 33 -13.83 20.43 25.75
C LYS A 33 -14.39 20.80 27.12
N SER A 34 -14.53 22.10 27.42
CA SER A 34 -15.10 22.54 28.69
C SER A 34 -16.59 22.19 28.77
N ASN A 35 -17.31 22.27 27.65
CA ASN A 35 -18.73 21.89 27.61
C ASN A 35 -18.96 20.38 27.83
N LEU A 36 -17.99 19.54 27.46
CA LEU A 36 -18.00 18.12 27.79
C LEU A 36 -17.80 17.85 29.29
N ASP A 37 -17.07 18.72 30.00
CA ASP A 37 -16.88 18.56 31.44
C ASP A 37 -18.19 18.74 32.20
N HIS A 38 -19.08 19.62 31.74
CA HIS A 38 -20.43 19.78 32.30
C HIS A 38 -21.27 18.50 32.13
N LEU A 39 -21.33 17.93 30.92
CA LEU A 39 -22.05 16.67 30.68
C LEU A 39 -21.53 15.50 31.52
N ARG A 40 -20.23 15.48 31.83
CA ARG A 40 -19.65 14.48 32.73
C ARG A 40 -20.08 14.72 34.18
N GLN A 41 -20.06 15.96 34.64
CA GLN A 41 -20.48 16.33 36.00
C GLN A 41 -21.94 15.99 36.26
N ASP A 42 -22.79 16.13 35.24
CA ASP A 42 -24.21 15.76 35.30
C ASP A 42 -24.44 14.24 35.32
N GLY A 43 -23.37 13.43 35.22
CA GLY A 43 -23.44 11.97 35.34
C GLY A 43 -23.91 11.25 34.07
N HIS A 44 -24.03 11.94 32.94
CA HIS A 44 -24.55 11.38 31.69
C HIS A 44 -23.49 10.62 30.86
N MET A 45 -22.21 10.66 31.25
CA MET A 45 -21.10 10.02 30.53
C MET A 45 -20.29 9.09 31.42
N ASN A 46 -20.05 7.87 30.94
CA ASN A 46 -19.03 7.00 31.50
C ASN A 46 -17.62 7.53 31.14
N ASP A 47 -16.61 7.17 31.93
CA ASP A 47 -15.21 7.57 31.71
C ASP A 47 -14.74 7.26 30.28
N ALA A 48 -15.04 6.06 29.76
CA ALA A 48 -14.67 5.67 28.40
C ALA A 48 -15.28 6.60 27.34
N GLN A 49 -16.55 6.97 27.50
CA GLN A 49 -17.26 7.90 26.61
C GLN A 49 -16.66 9.31 26.73
N TYR A 50 -16.41 9.78 27.95
CA TYR A 50 -15.85 11.10 28.21
C TYR A 50 -14.45 11.27 27.61
N TYR A 51 -13.52 10.35 27.84
CA TYR A 51 -12.16 10.47 27.28
C TYR A 51 -12.16 10.37 25.75
N THR A 52 -13.04 9.53 25.19
CA THR A 52 -13.23 9.43 23.74
C THR A 52 -13.78 10.74 23.16
N ALA A 53 -14.83 11.30 23.76
CA ALA A 53 -15.42 12.58 23.35
C ALA A 53 -14.42 13.74 23.48
N LYS A 54 -13.64 13.78 24.57
CA LYS A 54 -12.60 14.80 24.80
C LYS A 54 -11.50 14.74 23.75
N ARG A 55 -11.16 13.54 23.28
CA ARG A 55 -10.19 13.33 22.18
C ARG A 55 -10.75 13.80 20.85
N ILE A 56 -12.00 13.46 20.54
CA ILE A 56 -12.70 13.95 19.34
C ILE A 56 -12.79 15.47 19.38
N ALA A 57 -13.19 16.07 20.50
CA ALA A 57 -13.24 17.53 20.67
C ALA A 57 -11.88 18.20 20.46
N GLY A 58 -10.79 17.55 20.90
CA GLY A 58 -9.42 18.01 20.59
C GLY A 58 -9.08 18.01 19.11
N SER A 59 -9.64 17.07 18.35
CA SER A 59 -9.47 16.97 16.91
C SER A 59 -10.32 17.98 16.14
N VAL A 60 -11.53 18.23 16.64
CA VAL A 60 -12.50 19.15 16.03
C VAL A 60 -11.91 20.56 15.84
N ARG A 61 -11.04 21.00 16.76
CA ARG A 61 -10.30 22.27 16.63
C ARG A 61 -9.58 22.42 15.27
N TYR A 62 -8.98 21.35 14.77
CA TYR A 62 -8.25 21.31 13.50
C TYR A 62 -9.13 21.00 12.29
N SER A 63 -10.45 21.01 12.46
CA SER A 63 -11.42 20.78 11.39
C SER A 63 -12.35 21.97 11.17
N THR A 64 -12.08 23.10 11.83
CA THR A 64 -12.85 24.33 11.66
C THR A 64 -12.69 24.90 10.25
N LEU A 65 -13.72 25.58 9.74
CA LEU A 65 -13.68 26.18 8.41
C LEU A 65 -12.49 27.15 8.25
N ASN A 66 -12.21 27.95 9.28
CA ASN A 66 -11.04 28.82 9.31
C ASN A 66 -9.72 28.03 9.21
N TRP A 67 -9.60 26.90 9.92
CA TRP A 67 -8.41 26.06 9.85
C TRP A 67 -8.22 25.44 8.47
N ILE A 68 -9.31 25.02 7.82
CA ILE A 68 -9.28 24.45 6.47
C ILE A 68 -8.86 25.52 5.46
N ALA A 69 -9.47 26.69 5.49
CA ALA A 69 -9.14 27.79 4.60
C ALA A 69 -7.68 28.25 4.80
N ALA A 70 -7.24 28.43 6.05
CA ALA A 70 -5.89 28.89 6.36
C ALA A 70 -4.80 27.89 5.98
N ASN A 71 -5.01 26.58 6.17
CA ASN A 71 -3.98 25.58 5.86
C ASN A 71 -3.96 25.12 4.41
N ARG A 72 -5.10 25.19 3.70
CA ARG A 72 -5.18 24.79 2.30
C ARG A 72 -4.97 25.96 1.33
N GLY A 73 -5.14 27.19 1.81
CA GLY A 73 -5.00 28.39 0.98
C GLY A 73 -5.94 28.33 -0.22
N ASP A 74 -5.40 28.58 -1.41
CA ASP A 74 -6.16 28.60 -2.66
C ASP A 74 -6.79 27.23 -2.97
N TYR A 75 -6.10 26.14 -2.63
CA TYR A 75 -6.62 24.76 -2.77
C TYR A 75 -7.75 24.42 -1.80
N SER A 76 -8.21 25.36 -0.98
CA SER A 76 -9.44 25.19 -0.21
C SER A 76 -10.68 25.28 -1.10
N LEU A 77 -10.61 25.98 -2.23
CA LEU A 77 -11.73 26.19 -3.14
C LEU A 77 -11.70 25.17 -4.27
N LEU A 78 -12.83 24.53 -4.57
CA LEU A 78 -13.03 23.71 -5.76
C LEU A 78 -12.82 24.54 -7.04
N ALA A 79 -13.21 25.82 -7.04
CA ALA A 79 -12.97 26.72 -8.16
C ALA A 79 -11.48 26.76 -8.58
N SER A 80 -10.55 26.66 -7.63
CA SER A 80 -9.11 26.68 -7.91
C SER A 80 -8.63 25.46 -8.70
N THR A 81 -9.41 24.38 -8.77
CA THR A 81 -9.07 23.20 -9.58
C THR A 81 -9.29 23.43 -11.07
N THR A 82 -10.06 24.46 -11.40
CA THR A 82 -10.43 24.85 -12.77
C THR A 82 -9.78 26.16 -13.22
N THR A 83 -8.92 26.76 -12.39
CA THR A 83 -8.10 27.90 -12.78
C THR A 83 -6.82 27.43 -13.46
N PHE A 84 -6.45 28.08 -14.56
CA PHE A 84 -5.14 27.97 -15.17
C PHE A 84 -4.50 29.37 -15.20
N ASP A 85 -3.37 29.52 -14.51
CA ASP A 85 -2.75 30.82 -14.25
C ASP A 85 -3.74 31.79 -13.58
N ILE A 86 -4.04 32.93 -14.19
CA ILE A 86 -5.03 33.91 -13.70
C ILE A 86 -6.42 33.75 -14.34
N GLN A 87 -6.60 32.75 -15.20
CA GLN A 87 -7.85 32.57 -15.94
C GLN A 87 -8.65 31.39 -15.41
N GLN A 88 -9.94 31.64 -15.21
CA GLN A 88 -10.91 30.60 -14.92
C GLN A 88 -11.28 29.88 -16.21
N THR A 89 -10.94 28.59 -16.34
CA THR A 89 -11.13 27.84 -17.59
C THR A 89 -12.55 27.31 -17.77
N VAL A 90 -13.30 27.17 -16.68
CA VAL A 90 -14.67 26.63 -16.66
C VAL A 90 -15.63 27.69 -16.11
N LEU A 91 -16.79 27.86 -16.74
CA LEU A 91 -17.84 28.73 -16.19
C LEU A 91 -18.32 28.17 -14.84
N LEU A 92 -18.25 28.98 -13.77
CA LEU A 92 -18.79 28.59 -12.47
C LEU A 92 -20.32 28.67 -12.49
N GLU A 93 -20.96 27.69 -11.86
CA GLU A 93 -22.40 27.73 -11.60
C GLU A 93 -22.72 28.75 -10.51
N ASN A 94 -23.95 29.29 -10.51
CA ASN A 94 -24.38 30.32 -9.55
C ASN A 94 -24.41 29.81 -8.10
N ASP A 95 -24.52 28.51 -7.91
CA ASP A 95 -24.53 27.79 -6.64
C ASP A 95 -23.17 27.18 -6.27
N GLN A 96 -22.09 27.55 -6.96
CA GLN A 96 -20.73 27.08 -6.64
C GLN A 96 -20.41 27.24 -5.15
N TRP A 97 -20.80 28.37 -4.53
CA TRP A 97 -20.56 28.61 -3.10
C TRP A 97 -21.18 27.53 -2.19
N GLN A 98 -22.28 26.88 -2.60
CA GLN A 98 -22.89 25.79 -1.86
C GLN A 98 -22.04 24.52 -1.98
N ALA A 99 -21.59 24.21 -3.19
CA ALA A 99 -20.67 23.11 -3.44
C ALA A 99 -19.37 23.26 -2.66
N GLU A 100 -18.83 24.48 -2.57
CA GLU A 100 -17.65 24.81 -1.75
C GLU A 100 -17.90 24.55 -0.26
N MET A 101 -19.04 24.98 0.27
CA MET A 101 -19.39 24.74 1.68
C MET A 101 -19.52 23.26 2.00
N VAL A 102 -20.12 22.48 1.10
CA VAL A 102 -20.22 21.02 1.22
C VAL A 102 -18.83 20.38 1.16
N TYR A 103 -17.96 20.87 0.27
CA TYR A 103 -16.57 20.42 0.17
C TYR A 103 -15.78 20.65 1.46
N TRP A 104 -15.91 21.84 2.06
CA TRP A 104 -15.29 22.16 3.35
C TRP A 104 -15.84 21.29 4.48
N LEU A 105 -17.14 20.98 4.46
CA LEU A 105 -17.75 20.08 5.42
C LEU A 105 -17.16 18.66 5.32
N TYR A 106 -17.06 18.10 4.12
CA TYR A 106 -16.44 16.78 3.92
C TYR A 106 -14.96 16.77 4.32
N THR A 107 -14.24 17.85 3.99
CA THR A 107 -12.85 18.01 4.41
C THR A 107 -12.74 18.03 5.94
N SER A 108 -13.63 18.75 6.64
CA SER A 108 -13.71 18.77 8.11
C SER A 108 -13.90 17.36 8.68
N PHE A 109 -14.83 16.57 8.12
CA PHE A 109 -15.04 15.19 8.56
C PHE A 109 -13.81 14.30 8.31
N ALA A 110 -13.15 14.45 7.16
CA ALA A 110 -11.93 13.71 6.86
C ALA A 110 -10.80 14.03 7.86
N TYR A 111 -10.66 15.29 8.30
CA TYR A 111 -9.70 15.66 9.35
C TYR A 111 -10.00 14.96 10.69
N ILE A 112 -11.28 14.88 11.08
CA ILE A 112 -11.69 14.20 12.31
C ILE A 112 -11.43 12.69 12.20
N GLN A 113 -11.75 12.06 11.07
CA GLN A 113 -11.47 10.64 10.85
C GLN A 113 -9.95 10.36 10.88
N ARG A 114 -9.17 11.19 10.19
CA ARG A 114 -7.71 11.10 10.15
C ARG A 114 -7.10 11.23 11.54
N SER A 115 -7.58 12.15 12.38
CA SER A 115 -7.01 12.37 13.71
C SER A 115 -7.26 11.18 14.65
N ILE A 116 -8.43 10.54 14.55
CA ILE A 116 -8.76 9.32 15.29
C ILE A 116 -7.84 8.18 14.83
N LEU A 117 -7.67 8.01 13.52
CA LEU A 117 -6.79 6.97 12.97
C LEU A 117 -5.33 7.22 13.35
N MET A 118 -4.85 8.46 13.29
CA MET A 118 -3.48 8.81 13.71
C MET A 118 -3.22 8.53 15.18
N TYR A 119 -4.24 8.69 16.04
CA TYR A 119 -4.14 8.31 17.44
C TYR A 119 -4.04 6.80 17.59
N ALA A 120 -4.91 6.03 16.93
CA ALA A 120 -4.87 4.57 16.96
C ALA A 120 -3.55 4.03 16.41
N ALA A 121 -3.01 4.65 15.34
CA ALA A 121 -1.76 4.24 14.71
C ALA A 121 -0.49 4.72 15.44
N ASN A 122 -0.60 5.43 16.57
CA ASN A 122 0.54 6.05 17.28
C ASN A 122 1.47 6.88 16.38
N TYR A 123 0.93 7.53 15.35
CA TYR A 123 1.73 8.17 14.29
C TYR A 123 2.15 9.61 14.63
N ASN A 124 1.73 10.16 15.76
CA ASN A 124 1.95 11.57 16.09
C ASN A 124 2.94 11.75 17.25
N THR A 125 4.20 12.01 16.91
CA THR A 125 5.35 12.06 17.84
C THR A 125 5.60 13.43 18.46
N THR A 126 4.94 14.50 18.00
CA THR A 126 5.30 15.88 18.38
C THR A 126 4.56 16.42 19.60
N LEU A 127 3.49 15.76 20.07
CA LEU A 127 2.66 16.20 21.22
C LEU A 127 2.24 15.00 22.09
N MET A 128 3.21 14.22 22.57
CA MET A 128 2.96 13.14 23.53
C MET A 128 2.89 13.71 24.95
N SER A 129 1.67 13.89 25.47
CA SER A 129 1.47 14.07 26.91
C SER A 129 1.48 12.71 27.57
N LYS A 130 2.23 12.56 28.67
CA LYS A 130 2.19 11.36 29.49
C LYS A 130 0.75 11.17 30.01
N PRO A 131 0.18 9.95 29.95
CA PRO A 131 -1.15 9.69 30.48
C PRO A 131 -1.15 9.93 31.99
N THR A 132 -2.08 10.74 32.46
CA THR A 132 -2.21 11.16 33.86
C THR A 132 -3.27 10.35 34.60
N THR A 133 -4.23 9.79 33.87
CA THR A 133 -5.33 9.01 34.44
C THR A 133 -5.24 7.54 34.06
N PRO A 134 -5.78 6.60 34.87
CA PRO A 134 -5.78 5.18 34.55
C PRO A 134 -6.44 4.87 33.19
N TRP A 135 -7.46 5.63 32.82
CA TRP A 135 -8.13 5.49 31.53
C TRP A 135 -7.28 5.95 30.36
N GLU A 136 -6.55 7.05 30.49
CA GLU A 136 -5.59 7.46 29.47
C GLU A 136 -4.47 6.41 29.29
N GLN A 137 -4.02 5.77 30.38
CA GLN A 137 -3.04 4.68 30.30
C GLN A 137 -3.61 3.47 29.56
N ASN A 138 -4.86 3.09 29.86
CA ASN A 138 -5.55 2.01 29.18
C ASN A 138 -5.71 2.31 27.67
N MET A 139 -6.14 3.53 27.32
CA MET A 139 -6.24 3.94 25.91
C MET A 139 -4.88 3.92 25.19
N CYS A 140 -3.79 4.29 25.85
CA CYS A 140 -2.44 4.15 25.28
C CYS A 140 -2.09 2.68 25.00
N SER A 141 -2.49 1.74 25.86
CA SER A 141 -2.26 0.31 25.62
C SER A 141 -3.06 -0.27 24.44
N MET A 142 -4.13 0.42 24.03
CA MET A 142 -4.95 0.05 22.87
C MET A 142 -4.42 0.62 21.54
N GLN A 143 -3.36 1.44 21.57
CA GLN A 143 -2.76 1.95 20.33
C GLN A 143 -1.99 0.85 19.62
N LEU A 144 -2.03 0.87 18.29
CA LEU A 144 -1.15 0.04 17.47
C LEU A 144 0.29 0.46 17.74
N HIS A 145 1.06 -0.45 18.31
CA HIS A 145 2.50 -0.32 18.40
C HIS A 145 3.08 -0.36 16.98
N GLN A 146 3.52 0.80 16.49
CA GLN A 146 4.46 0.81 15.37
C GLN A 146 5.76 0.23 15.91
N LEU A 147 6.03 -1.02 15.56
CA LEU A 147 7.31 -1.65 15.82
C LEU A 147 8.40 -0.74 15.24
N SER A 148 9.46 -0.49 16.03
CA SER A 148 10.61 0.24 15.50
C SER A 148 11.13 -0.48 14.24
N PRO A 149 11.73 0.24 13.28
CA PRO A 149 12.21 -0.36 12.03
C PRO A 149 13.22 -1.51 12.23
N GLU A 150 13.73 -1.69 13.44
CA GLU A 150 14.60 -2.78 13.88
C GLU A 150 13.87 -4.11 14.15
N TYR A 151 12.55 -4.09 14.40
CA TYR A 151 11.74 -5.30 14.65
C TYR A 151 10.65 -5.44 13.59
N ARG A 152 10.97 -6.10 12.46
CA ARG A 152 9.94 -6.56 11.53
C ARG A 152 9.35 -7.88 12.05
N SER A 153 8.05 -7.88 12.36
CA SER A 153 7.30 -9.11 12.60
C SER A 153 7.17 -9.91 11.30
N PHE A 154 8.14 -10.79 11.03
CA PHE A 154 8.03 -11.75 9.95
C PHE A 154 7.10 -12.88 10.40
N SER A 155 6.12 -13.24 9.56
CA SER A 155 5.32 -14.44 9.77
C SER A 155 6.22 -15.66 9.64
N PHE A 156 6.64 -16.22 10.78
CA PHE A 156 7.47 -17.43 10.84
C PHE A 156 6.84 -18.59 10.05
N LEU A 157 5.51 -18.68 10.06
CA LEU A 157 4.76 -19.66 9.30
C LEU A 157 4.96 -19.50 7.78
N GLY A 158 4.96 -18.27 7.28
CA GLY A 158 5.22 -18.01 5.86
C GLY A 158 6.64 -18.40 5.44
N VAL A 159 7.63 -18.08 6.28
CA VAL A 159 9.03 -18.48 6.04
C VAL A 159 9.19 -19.99 6.08
N ALA A 160 8.56 -20.67 7.06
CA ALA A 160 8.58 -22.12 7.18
C ALA A 160 7.94 -22.82 5.97
N LEU A 161 6.84 -22.28 5.43
CA LEU A 161 6.20 -22.84 4.24
C LEU A 161 7.07 -22.70 3.00
N ILE A 162 7.70 -21.54 2.77
CA ILE A 162 8.56 -21.33 1.61
C ILE A 162 9.77 -22.27 1.65
N ILE A 163 10.41 -22.39 2.81
CA ILE A 163 11.56 -23.30 2.99
C ILE A 163 11.11 -24.77 2.89
N GLY A 164 9.99 -25.14 3.48
CA GLY A 164 9.46 -26.49 3.44
C GLY A 164 9.08 -26.93 2.02
N ILE A 165 8.28 -26.13 1.31
CA ILE A 165 7.86 -26.44 -0.06
C ILE A 165 9.06 -26.40 -1.01
N GLY A 166 9.95 -25.41 -0.86
CA GLY A 166 11.17 -25.31 -1.66
C GLY A 166 12.10 -26.51 -1.50
N SER A 167 12.29 -27.00 -0.28
CA SER A 167 13.11 -28.20 -0.03
C SER A 167 12.47 -29.47 -0.61
N ILE A 168 11.15 -29.63 -0.52
CA ILE A 168 10.44 -30.75 -1.15
C ILE A 168 10.64 -30.74 -2.67
N ILE A 169 10.54 -29.59 -3.33
CA ILE A 169 10.74 -29.47 -4.78
C ILE A 169 12.17 -29.88 -5.17
N ILE A 170 13.19 -29.43 -4.42
CA ILE A 170 14.59 -29.79 -4.68
C ILE A 170 14.80 -31.30 -4.52
N VAL A 171 14.24 -31.90 -3.47
CA VAL A 171 14.32 -33.34 -3.22
C VAL A 171 13.65 -34.12 -4.35
N ILE A 172 12.45 -33.71 -4.80
CA ILE A 172 11.77 -34.33 -5.94
C ILE A 172 12.65 -34.25 -7.19
N ASN A 173 13.29 -33.10 -7.45
CA ASN A 173 14.15 -32.93 -8.61
C ASN A 173 15.37 -33.87 -8.62
N TRP A 174 15.96 -34.17 -7.45
CA TRP A 174 17.03 -35.16 -7.36
C TRP A 174 16.57 -36.58 -7.65
N PHE A 175 15.34 -36.92 -7.27
CA PHE A 175 14.81 -38.26 -7.51
C PHE A 175 14.19 -38.41 -8.91
N ILE A 176 13.91 -37.33 -9.64
CA ILE A 176 13.38 -37.39 -11.00
C ILE A 176 14.32 -38.17 -11.93
N ASP A 177 15.63 -37.86 -11.95
CA ASP A 177 16.57 -38.56 -12.83
C ASP A 177 16.70 -40.05 -12.48
N SER A 178 16.67 -40.38 -11.19
CA SER A 178 16.74 -41.77 -10.70
C SER A 178 15.44 -42.54 -10.98
N ALA A 179 14.28 -41.90 -10.81
CA ALA A 179 12.97 -42.48 -11.10
C ALA A 179 12.79 -42.72 -12.61
N ILE A 180 13.21 -41.76 -13.43
CA ILE A 180 13.25 -41.91 -14.90
C ILE A 180 14.16 -43.09 -15.28
N ALA A 181 15.35 -43.19 -14.69
CA ALA A 181 16.28 -44.31 -14.96
C ALA A 181 15.72 -45.69 -14.56
N LEU A 182 14.87 -45.76 -13.53
CA LEU A 182 14.21 -47.01 -13.08
C LEU A 182 12.97 -47.37 -13.91
N ILE A 183 12.20 -46.38 -14.37
CA ILE A 183 10.97 -46.59 -15.14
C ILE A 183 11.29 -46.87 -16.62
N TRP A 184 12.34 -46.27 -17.16
CA TRP A 184 12.76 -46.42 -18.55
C TRP A 184 13.05 -47.84 -19.04
N PRO A 185 13.75 -48.73 -18.30
CA PRO A 185 13.92 -50.11 -18.73
C PRO A 185 12.60 -50.88 -18.74
N LEU A 186 11.62 -50.49 -17.91
CA LEU A 186 10.28 -51.08 -17.90
C LEU A 186 9.41 -50.57 -19.06
N ALA A 187 9.58 -49.31 -19.47
CA ALA A 187 8.71 -48.65 -20.44
C ALA A 187 9.10 -48.89 -21.91
N ARG A 188 10.21 -49.59 -22.22
CA ARG A 188 10.74 -49.81 -23.59
C ARG A 188 10.82 -48.54 -24.46
N LEU A 189 10.88 -47.37 -23.84
CA LEU A 189 11.06 -46.10 -24.53
C LEU A 189 12.56 -45.85 -24.61
N ALA A 190 13.13 -46.17 -25.78
CA ALA A 190 14.52 -45.92 -26.08
C ALA A 190 14.82 -44.43 -25.90
N PRO A 191 15.82 -44.04 -25.11
CA PRO A 191 16.04 -42.64 -24.87
C PRO A 191 16.98 -42.05 -25.91
N GLU A 192 16.46 -41.15 -26.73
CA GLU A 192 17.28 -40.20 -27.47
C GLU A 192 17.89 -39.14 -26.51
N HIS A 193 18.71 -39.60 -25.56
CA HIS A 193 19.55 -38.75 -24.69
C HIS A 193 20.55 -37.86 -25.48
N GLY A 194 20.57 -37.99 -26.81
CA GLY A 194 21.41 -37.20 -27.72
C GLY A 194 20.72 -35.98 -28.35
N ILE A 195 19.41 -35.75 -28.18
CA ILE A 195 18.73 -34.62 -28.86
C ILE A 195 19.30 -33.27 -28.42
N TRP A 196 19.63 -33.11 -27.13
CA TRP A 196 20.12 -31.85 -26.59
C TRP A 196 21.58 -31.57 -26.96
N THR A 197 22.43 -32.60 -27.02
CA THR A 197 23.82 -32.47 -27.49
C THR A 197 23.91 -32.21 -29.00
N LYS A 198 22.95 -32.71 -29.79
CA LYS A 198 22.84 -32.41 -31.22
C LYS A 198 22.39 -30.97 -31.52
N LYS A 199 21.63 -30.33 -30.63
CA LYS A 199 21.14 -28.94 -30.82
C LYS A 199 22.21 -27.86 -30.63
N PHE A 200 23.24 -28.11 -29.81
CA PHE A 200 24.32 -27.13 -29.57
C PHE A 200 25.58 -27.35 -30.44
N GLN A 201 25.64 -28.45 -31.19
CA GLN A 201 26.73 -28.71 -32.14
C GLN A 201 26.88 -27.63 -33.23
N PRO A 202 25.80 -27.14 -33.87
CA PRO A 202 25.90 -26.08 -34.89
C PRO A 202 26.38 -24.74 -34.32
N GLN A 203 25.97 -24.41 -33.09
CA GLN A 203 26.41 -23.18 -32.43
C GLN A 203 27.90 -23.25 -32.07
N ARG A 204 28.39 -24.42 -31.63
CA ARG A 204 29.82 -24.65 -31.45
C ARG A 204 30.59 -24.52 -32.77
N LEU A 205 30.10 -25.09 -33.86
CA LEU A 205 30.69 -24.98 -35.22
C LEU A 205 30.68 -23.54 -35.77
N ALA A 206 29.67 -22.74 -35.40
CA ALA A 206 29.57 -21.33 -35.78
C ALA A 206 30.53 -20.44 -34.97
N PHE A 207 30.68 -20.68 -33.67
CA PHE A 207 31.70 -20.00 -32.84
C PHE A 207 33.12 -20.42 -33.18
N GLU A 208 33.32 -21.67 -33.64
CA GLU A 208 34.58 -22.15 -34.20
C GLU A 208 34.87 -21.59 -35.62
N GLY A 209 33.98 -20.74 -36.20
CA GLY A 209 34.32 -19.87 -37.33
C GLY A 209 34.15 -20.45 -38.72
N LYS A 210 33.18 -21.35 -38.96
CA LYS A 210 32.83 -21.80 -40.33
C LYS A 210 31.73 -20.94 -40.98
N SER A 211 31.97 -19.63 -41.11
CA SER A 211 31.32 -18.80 -42.15
C SER A 211 31.92 -17.41 -42.18
N ARG A 212 32.97 -17.22 -42.98
CA ARG A 212 33.22 -15.95 -43.67
C ARG A 212 34.06 -16.20 -44.92
N GLY A 213 33.38 -16.26 -46.07
CA GLY A 213 33.97 -16.30 -47.41
C GLY A 213 34.30 -17.71 -47.94
N SER A 214 33.74 -18.06 -49.10
CA SER A 214 33.85 -19.35 -49.81
C SER A 214 32.97 -20.47 -49.27
N GLY A 215 31.81 -20.65 -49.91
CA GLY A 215 30.95 -21.81 -49.70
C GLY A 215 31.58 -23.07 -50.27
N GLY A 216 32.30 -23.81 -49.43
CA GLY A 216 32.58 -25.21 -49.67
C GLY A 216 31.34 -26.03 -49.36
N ASP A 217 30.87 -26.82 -50.32
CA ASP A 217 29.72 -27.70 -50.14
C ASP A 217 30.05 -28.75 -49.08
N TRP A 218 29.20 -28.86 -48.05
CA TRP A 218 29.39 -29.77 -46.92
C TRP A 218 28.59 -31.04 -47.20
N THR A 219 29.18 -32.06 -47.80
CA THR A 219 28.49 -33.36 -47.90
C THR A 219 28.59 -34.12 -46.59
N ILE A 220 27.44 -34.53 -46.07
CA ILE A 220 27.27 -35.26 -44.82
C ILE A 220 27.34 -36.77 -45.12
N PRO A 221 28.41 -37.50 -44.78
CA PRO A 221 28.28 -38.89 -44.40
C PRO A 221 28.04 -38.94 -42.88
N ASP A 222 27.12 -39.81 -42.48
CA ASP A 222 26.61 -40.13 -41.13
C ASP A 222 27.69 -40.34 -40.03
N THR A 223 28.50 -39.32 -39.81
CA THR A 223 29.67 -39.32 -38.93
C THR A 223 29.74 -37.99 -38.22
N ARG A 224 30.14 -38.06 -36.95
CA ARG A 224 30.24 -36.95 -35.97
C ARG A 224 31.00 -35.68 -36.43
N ILE A 225 31.57 -35.64 -37.63
CA ILE A 225 32.47 -34.58 -38.09
C ILE A 225 32.14 -34.21 -39.56
N PRO A 226 31.73 -32.96 -39.83
CA PRO A 226 31.50 -32.48 -41.20
C PRO A 226 32.82 -32.23 -41.93
N ARG A 227 32.96 -32.75 -43.16
CA ARG A 227 34.10 -32.53 -44.09
C ARG A 227 33.67 -31.66 -45.27
N THR A 228 34.60 -30.87 -45.83
CA THR A 228 34.39 -30.13 -47.09
C THR A 228 34.76 -31.00 -48.30
N VAL A 229 34.12 -30.77 -49.44
CA VAL A 229 34.28 -31.55 -50.69
C VAL A 229 35.63 -31.31 -51.39
N THR A 230 36.26 -30.17 -51.15
CA THR A 230 37.54 -29.75 -51.75
C THR A 230 38.45 -29.12 -50.69
N GLU A 231 39.77 -29.14 -50.91
CA GLU A 231 40.79 -28.48 -50.09
C GLU A 231 40.71 -26.94 -50.15
N GLU A 232 39.52 -26.38 -50.00
CA GLU A 232 39.30 -24.94 -50.01
C GLU A 232 39.45 -24.36 -48.61
N LYS A 233 40.25 -23.29 -48.56
CA LYS A 233 40.46 -22.49 -47.35
C LYS A 233 39.17 -21.78 -46.98
N LEU A 234 38.70 -22.04 -45.76
CA LEU A 234 37.56 -21.37 -45.16
C LEU A 234 37.95 -19.96 -44.71
N GLY A 235 38.01 -19.05 -45.69
CA GLY A 235 37.90 -17.62 -45.49
C GLY A 235 39.05 -16.78 -46.03
N TYR A 236 38.69 -15.82 -46.87
CA TYR A 236 39.48 -14.64 -47.21
C TYR A 236 38.82 -13.45 -46.50
N TYR A 237 39.54 -12.84 -45.56
CA TYR A 237 39.25 -11.48 -45.09
C TYR A 237 39.82 -10.53 -46.14
N ASP A 238 39.05 -9.52 -46.57
CA ASP A 238 39.48 -8.11 -46.47
C ASP A 238 38.45 -7.14 -47.09
N ASP A 239 38.28 -6.03 -46.34
CA ASP A 239 37.72 -4.67 -46.58
C ASP A 239 36.27 -4.45 -47.06
#